data_AF-A0AA46AE32-F1
#
_entry.id   AF-A0AA46AE32-F1
#
_cell.length_a   1.000
_cell.length_b   1.000
_cell.length_c   1.000
_cell.angle_alpha   90.00
_cell.angle_beta   90.00
_cell.angle_gamma   90.00
#
_symmetry.space_group_name_H-M   'P 1'
#
loop_
_entity.id
_entity.type
_entity.pdbx_description
1 polymer ?
#
loop_
_entity_poly.entity_id
_entity_poly.type
_entity_poly.pdbx_seq_one_letter_code
_entity_poly.pdbx_strand_id
1 'polypeptide(L)'
;MSKTAFYRELVQEINQTVGREAVTTEQLKELVRQAKMIRRTQGLMGLLAFANQLPYRFLTPHEVQMIQRSPRYRELSRRTLQMLVMEGVITPFEANMVRI
;
A
#
# COMPACT_ATOMS: atom_id res chain seq x y z
N MET A 1 8.78 15.97 5.29
CA MET A 1 9.21 14.59 5.65
C MET A 1 9.91 13.97 4.46
N SER A 2 11.01 13.23 4.63
CA SER A 2 11.67 12.56 3.50
C SER A 2 10.87 11.31 3.08
N LYS A 3 10.94 10.92 1.80
CA LYS A 3 10.29 9.69 1.31
C LYS A 3 10.71 8.48 2.13
N THR A 4 12.01 8.34 2.40
CA THR A 4 12.57 7.22 3.18
C THR A 4 12.00 7.14 4.60
N ALA A 5 11.79 8.29 5.26
CA ALA A 5 11.16 8.31 6.58
C ALA A 5 9.70 7.84 6.51
N PHE A 6 8.96 8.30 5.49
CA PHE A 6 7.58 7.87 5.26
C PHE A 6 7.48 6.35 5.02
N TYR A 7 8.35 5.78 4.18
CA TYR A 7 8.40 4.33 3.95
C TYR A 7 8.63 3.58 5.26
N ARG A 8 9.59 4.01 6.07
CA ARG A 8 9.92 3.37 7.35
C ARG A 8 8.72 3.38 8.31
N GLU A 9 8.04 4.51 8.43
CA GLU A 9 6.85 4.62 9.29
C GLU A 9 5.70 3.73 8.82
N LEU A 10 5.41 3.72 7.52
CA LEU A 10 4.35 2.88 6.96
C LEU A 10 4.64 1.39 7.20
N VAL A 11 5.89 0.97 7.00
CA VAL A 11 6.33 -0.40 7.30
C VAL A 11 6.16 -0.73 8.78
N GLN A 12 6.57 0.18 9.66
CA GLN A 12 6.44 -0.01 11.10
C GLN A 12 4.97 -0.15 11.52
N GLU A 13 4.07 0.65 10.97
CA GLU A 13 2.63 0.56 11.25
C GLU A 13 2.01 -0.75 10.78
N ILE A 14 2.35 -1.20 9.56
CA ILE A 14 1.90 -2.49 9.04
C ILE A 14 2.36 -3.62 9.96
N ASN A 15 3.66 -3.65 10.28
CA ASN A 15 4.26 -4.69 11.11
C ASN A 15 3.70 -4.70 12.55
N GLN A 16 3.47 -3.52 13.14
CA GLN A 16 2.82 -3.40 14.45
C GLN A 16 1.37 -3.90 14.43
N THR A 17 0.63 -3.63 13.34
CA THR A 17 -0.79 -4.03 13.24
C THR A 17 -0.95 -5.54 13.14
N VAL A 18 0.02 -6.23 12.50
CA VAL A 18 0.00 -7.69 12.35
C VAL A 18 0.77 -8.42 13.45
N GLY A 19 1.57 -7.71 14.24
CA GLY A 19 2.32 -8.26 15.36
C GLY A 19 3.60 -9.00 14.98
N ARG A 20 4.13 -8.79 13.76
CA ARG A 20 5.40 -9.36 13.28
C ARG A 20 6.02 -8.51 12.17
N GLU A 21 7.25 -8.81 11.81
CA GLU A 21 7.91 -8.22 10.64
C GLU A 21 7.37 -8.84 9.34
N ALA A 22 6.28 -8.29 8.81
CA ALA A 22 5.61 -8.80 7.62
C ALA A 22 6.07 -8.14 6.31
N VAL A 23 6.52 -6.89 6.40
CA VAL A 23 7.00 -6.13 5.24
C VAL A 23 8.28 -5.38 5.61
N THR A 24 9.15 -5.17 4.63
CA THR A 24 10.34 -4.32 4.76
C THR A 24 10.25 -3.09 3.86
N THR A 25 11.08 -2.08 4.13
CA THR A 25 11.12 -0.86 3.31
C THR A 25 11.52 -1.13 1.87
N GLU A 26 12.42 -2.09 1.63
CA GLU A 26 12.86 -2.46 0.28
C GLU A 26 11.75 -3.18 -0.49
N GLN A 27 11.00 -4.06 0.17
CA GLN A 27 9.82 -4.67 -0.44
C GLN A 27 8.78 -3.62 -0.84
N LEU A 28 8.53 -2.61 0.01
CA LEU A 28 7.58 -1.55 -0.29
C LEU A 28 8.04 -0.67 -1.48
N LYS A 29 9.33 -0.35 -1.57
CA LYS A 29 9.89 0.37 -2.71
C LYS A 29 9.77 -0.44 -4.01
N GLU A 30 10.02 -1.74 -3.94
CA GLU A 30 9.90 -2.63 -5.09
C GLU A 30 8.44 -2.74 -5.56
N LEU A 31 7.47 -2.79 -4.64
CA LEU A 31 6.05 -2.70 -4.99
C LEU A 31 5.71 -1.41 -5.72
N VAL A 32 6.22 -0.27 -5.25
CA VAL A 32 6.01 1.02 -5.92
C VAL A 32 6.59 0.99 -7.33
N ARG A 33 7.77 0.39 -7.52
CA ARG A 33 8.37 0.22 -8.85
C ARG A 33 7.48 -0.63 -9.76
N GLN A 34 6.97 -1.75 -9.26
CA GLN A 34 6.02 -2.61 -10.00
C GLN A 34 4.72 -1.88 -10.33
N ALA A 35 4.16 -1.13 -9.38
CA ALA A 35 2.94 -0.36 -9.56
C ALA A 35 3.11 0.72 -10.65
N LYS A 36 4.26 1.41 -10.71
CA LYS A 36 4.60 2.33 -11.80
C LYS A 36 4.67 1.64 -13.15
N MET A 37 5.28 0.45 -13.19
CA MET A 37 5.38 -0.34 -14.42
C MET A 37 3.99 -0.77 -14.91
N ILE A 38 3.15 -1.31 -14.03
CA ILE A 38 1.78 -1.72 -14.35
C ILE A 38 0.93 -0.53 -14.78
N ARG A 39 1.06 0.62 -14.10
CA ARG A 39 0.37 1.85 -14.50
C ARG A 39 0.73 2.25 -15.94
N ARG A 40 2.00 2.13 -16.32
CA ARG A 40 2.46 2.46 -17.67
C ARG A 40 1.98 1.46 -18.73
N THR A 41 1.87 0.18 -18.39
CA THR A 41 1.57 -0.88 -19.37
C THR A 41 0.09 -1.25 -19.45
N GLN A 42 -0.65 -1.17 -18.36
CA GLN A 42 -2.03 -1.65 -18.21
C GLN A 42 -3.00 -0.57 -17.69
N GLY A 43 -2.52 0.65 -17.45
CA GLY A 43 -3.35 1.77 -17.00
C GLY A 43 -3.90 1.60 -15.58
N LEU A 44 -5.01 2.29 -15.30
CA LEU A 44 -5.65 2.30 -13.98
C LEU A 44 -6.24 0.94 -13.60
N MET A 45 -6.88 0.25 -14.55
CA MET A 45 -7.57 -1.02 -14.25
C MET A 45 -6.58 -2.13 -13.88
N GLY A 46 -5.45 -2.25 -14.59
CA GLY A 46 -4.39 -3.19 -14.23
C GLY A 46 -3.78 -2.87 -12.86
N LEU A 47 -3.65 -1.58 -12.54
CA LEU A 47 -3.17 -1.15 -11.22
C LEU A 47 -4.16 -1.52 -10.11
N LEU A 48 -5.47 -1.36 -10.31
CA LEU A 48 -6.49 -1.77 -9.33
C LEU A 48 -6.48 -3.29 -9.10
N ALA A 49 -6.36 -4.07 -10.18
CA ALA A 49 -6.23 -5.53 -10.09
C ALA A 49 -4.97 -5.93 -9.30
N PHE A 50 -3.84 -5.27 -9.57
CA PHE A 50 -2.60 -5.46 -8.82
C PHE A 50 -2.77 -5.09 -7.34
N ALA A 51 -3.39 -3.94 -7.05
CA ALA A 51 -3.61 -3.45 -5.70
C ALA A 51 -4.45 -4.42 -4.85
N ASN A 52 -5.49 -5.03 -5.43
CA ASN A 52 -6.33 -6.02 -4.75
C ASN A 52 -5.54 -7.28 -4.32
N GLN A 53 -4.45 -7.61 -5.00
CA GLN A 53 -3.60 -8.77 -4.68
C GLN A 53 -2.48 -8.44 -3.68
N LEU A 54 -2.15 -7.15 -3.48
CA LEU A 54 -1.02 -6.72 -2.66
C LEU A 54 -1.03 -7.25 -1.24
N PRO A 55 -2.16 -7.20 -0.49
CA PRO A 55 -2.17 -7.65 0.91
C PRO A 55 -1.73 -9.12 1.02
N TYR A 56 -2.22 -9.97 0.12
CA TYR A 56 -1.96 -11.40 0.12
C TYR A 56 -0.53 -11.80 -0.27
N ARG A 57 0.31 -10.86 -0.74
CA ARG A 57 1.73 -11.12 -1.00
C ARG A 57 2.59 -11.09 0.25
N PHE A 58 2.18 -10.35 1.27
CA PHE A 58 2.94 -10.14 2.51
C PHE A 58 2.24 -10.69 3.75
N LEU A 59 0.92 -10.81 3.64
CA LEU A 59 0.02 -11.14 4.73
C LEU A 59 -0.72 -12.43 4.42
N THR A 60 -0.93 -13.22 5.46
CA THR A 60 -1.86 -14.34 5.42
C THR A 60 -3.31 -13.83 5.31
N PRO A 61 -4.26 -14.65 4.82
CA PRO A 61 -5.66 -14.27 4.79
C PRO A 61 -6.21 -13.84 6.16
N HIS A 62 -5.73 -14.46 7.24
CA HIS A 62 -6.09 -14.09 8.62
C HIS A 62 -5.59 -12.69 8.99
N GLU A 63 -4.34 -12.35 8.65
CA GLU A 63 -3.76 -11.02 8.91
C GLU A 63 -4.43 -9.92 8.08
N VAL A 64 -4.83 -10.21 6.84
CA VAL A 64 -5.62 -9.29 6.03
C VAL A 64 -6.96 -9.00 6.71
N GLN A 65 -7.65 -10.01 7.21
CA GLN A 65 -8.91 -9.83 7.94
C GLN A 65 -8.71 -9.05 9.25
N MET A 66 -7.63 -9.30 9.98
CA MET A 66 -7.27 -8.53 11.18
C MET A 66 -7.08 -7.05 10.85
N ILE A 67 -6.30 -6.75 9.81
CA ILE A 67 -6.06 -5.37 9.37
C ILE A 67 -7.36 -4.70 8.96
N GLN A 68 -8.19 -5.35 8.12
CA GLN A 68 -9.47 -4.82 7.63
C GLN A 68 -10.47 -4.53 8.76
N ARG A 69 -10.45 -5.33 9.83
CA ARG A 69 -11.30 -5.14 11.01
C ARG A 69 -10.71 -4.17 12.04
N SER A 70 -9.44 -3.80 11.90
CA SER A 70 -8.78 -2.92 12.87
C SER A 70 -9.31 -1.47 12.77
N PRO A 71 -9.42 -0.75 13.89
CA PRO A 71 -9.74 0.68 13.88
C PRO A 71 -8.75 1.52 13.05
N ARG A 72 -7.52 1.02 12.90
CA ARG A 72 -6.43 1.68 12.16
C ARG A 72 -6.48 1.43 10.65
N TYR A 73 -7.38 0.58 10.16
CA TYR A 73 -7.48 0.24 8.74
C TYR A 73 -7.61 1.47 7.84
N ARG A 74 -8.50 2.40 8.20
CA ARG A 74 -8.73 3.63 7.43
C ARG A 74 -7.48 4.49 7.34
N GLU A 75 -6.72 4.57 8.43
CA GLU A 75 -5.47 5.34 8.46
C GLU A 75 -4.38 4.68 7.62
N LEU A 76 -4.20 3.36 7.77
CA LEU A 76 -3.26 2.56 6.96
C LEU A 76 -3.57 2.65 5.46
N SER A 77 -4.84 2.49 5.10
CA SER A 77 -5.30 2.63 3.70
C SER A 77 -5.03 4.05 3.18
N ARG A 78 -5.34 5.08 3.96
CA ARG A 78 -5.04 6.48 3.60
C ARG A 78 -3.55 6.72 3.40
N ARG A 79 -2.70 6.24 4.31
CA ARG A 79 -1.24 6.39 4.21
C ARG A 79 -0.68 5.63 3.01
N THR A 80 -1.22 4.46 2.72
CA THR A 80 -0.85 3.69 1.51
C THR A 80 -1.24 4.43 0.23
N LEU A 81 -2.43 5.01 0.16
CA LEU A 81 -2.84 5.86 -0.97
C LEU A 81 -1.96 7.11 -1.11
N GLN A 82 -1.61 7.76 0.01
CA GLN A 82 -0.68 8.89 0.01
C GLN A 82 0.69 8.52 -0.55
N MET A 83 1.23 7.36 -0.18
CA MET A 83 2.47 6.83 -0.75
C MET A 83 2.38 6.73 -2.29
N LEU A 84 1.29 6.14 -2.80
CA LEU A 84 1.10 5.96 -4.25
C LEU A 84 0.98 7.30 -4.98
N VAL A 85 0.35 8.29 -4.37
CA VAL A 85 0.28 9.66 -4.90
C VAL A 85 1.66 10.33 -4.88
N MET A 86 2.39 10.26 -3.76
CA MET A 86 3.74 10.82 -3.62
C MET A 86 4.74 10.22 -4.62
N GLU A 87 4.49 8.98 -5.03
CA GLU A 87 5.29 8.28 -6.01
C GLU A 87 4.81 8.49 -7.45
N GLY A 88 3.69 9.18 -7.66
CA GLY A 88 3.12 9.41 -8.99
C GLY A 88 2.60 8.14 -9.64
N VAL A 89 2.25 7.12 -8.84
CA VAL A 89 1.59 5.89 -9.31
C VAL A 89 0.13 6.18 -9.68
N ILE A 90 -0.53 6.98 -8.86
CA ILE A 90 -1.90 7.47 -9.07
C ILE A 90 -1.95 8.97 -8.82
N THR A 91 -2.94 9.62 -9.40
CA THR A 91 -3.25 11.02 -9.14
C THR A 91 -4.02 11.20 -7.82
N PRO A 92 -4.03 12.40 -7.22
CA PRO A 92 -4.88 12.69 -6.07
C PRO A 92 -6.38 12.45 -6.34
N PHE A 93 -6.82 12.68 -7.58
CA PHE A 93 -8.21 12.43 -8.01
C PHE A 93 -8.53 10.93 -7.98
N GLU A 94 -7.67 10.09 -8.58
CA GLU A 94 -7.82 8.64 -8.55
C GLU A 94 -7.76 8.10 -7.11
N ALA A 95 -6.88 8.63 -6.26
CA ALA A 95 -6.82 8.24 -4.86
C ALA A 95 -8.14 8.53 -4.10
N ASN A 96 -8.84 9.61 -4.45
CA ASN A 96 -10.16 9.91 -3.87
C ASN A 96 -11.27 8.99 -4.39
N MET A 97 -11.17 8.50 -5.63
CA MET A 97 -12.13 7.51 -6.17
C MET A 97 -11.97 6.12 -5.53
N VAL A 98 -10.75 5.76 -5.13
CA VAL A 98 -10.42 4.46 -4.50
C VAL A 98 -10.71 4.45 -2.99
N ARG A 99 -11.00 5.61 -2.38
CA ARG A 99 -11.45 5.70 -0.98
C ARG A 99 -12.86 5.10 -0.86
N ILE A 100 -12.92 3.79 -0.63
CA ILE A 100 -14.11 3.03 -0.23
C ILE A 100 -14.09 2.86 1.30
#